data_AF-A0A2H1L4L5-F1
#
_entry.id   AF-A0A2H1L4L5-F1
#
_cell.length_a   1.000
_cell.length_b   1.000
_cell.length_c   1.000
_cell.angle_alpha   90.00
_cell.angle_beta   90.00
_cell.angle_gamma   90.00
#
_symmetry.space_group_name_H-M   'P 1'
#
loop_
_entity.id
_entity.type
_entity.pdbx_description
1 polymer ?
#
loop_
_entity_poly.entity_id
_entity_poly.type
_entity_poly.pdbx_seq_one_letter_code
_entity_poly.pdbx_strand_id
1 'polypeptide(L)'
;MVTEALVLVSALGPLGRSLLAELAAGLAPRTDAGTVLAALREFERRTRSFVVVDSPGRLHRPAPSLWQHMWGLLPGTCFVGELGSRVTAVGRGGLPQAMRDGLADPASSVHYTDTGDVSSHRRSAVEQIVASAAPRRHVMHPAGGEAAAAWWGPARSVEVCVCPADVGEIIAAVHSGSVVCSWCGLTAGGGSCAVCGSAISRHSAAGPVRIEPTSTAARSSSSIPHMTSEGLPA
;
A
#
# COMPACT_ATOMS: atom_id res chain seq x y z
N MET A 1 18.52 -26.16 11.78
CA MET A 1 18.12 -24.83 11.28
C MET A 1 16.67 -24.64 11.68
N VAL A 2 16.38 -23.65 12.52
CA VAL A 2 14.99 -23.30 12.85
C VAL A 2 14.49 -22.43 11.71
N THR A 3 13.50 -22.90 10.96
CA THR A 3 12.83 -22.09 9.95
C THR A 3 11.78 -21.25 10.66
N GLU A 4 12.09 -19.98 10.88
CA GLU A 4 11.10 -19.03 11.36
C GLU A 4 10.22 -18.59 10.19
N ALA A 5 8.90 -18.59 10.42
CA ALA A 5 7.91 -18.19 9.43
C ALA A 5 7.17 -16.95 9.95
N LEU A 6 7.19 -15.87 9.15
CA LEU A 6 6.35 -14.70 9.37
C LEU A 6 5.07 -14.84 8.57
N VAL A 7 3.93 -14.67 9.26
CA VAL A 7 2.61 -14.78 8.65
C VAL A 7 1.94 -13.41 8.64
N LEU A 8 1.60 -12.94 7.44
CA LEU A 8 0.73 -11.79 7.24
C LEU A 8 -0.69 -12.28 6.93
N VAL A 9 -1.65 -11.90 7.77
CA VAL A 9 -3.08 -12.15 7.50
C VAL A 9 -3.62 -10.98 6.69
N SER A 10 -3.84 -11.23 5.40
CA SER A 10 -4.35 -10.20 4.47
C SER A 10 -5.86 -10.31 4.27
N ALA A 11 -6.52 -9.15 4.22
CA ALA A 11 -7.92 -9.02 3.88
C ALA A 11 -8.15 -8.98 2.34
N LEU A 12 -7.11 -8.84 1.53
CA LEU A 12 -7.22 -8.79 0.08
C LEU A 12 -7.75 -10.11 -0.50
N GLY A 13 -8.36 -10.01 -1.70
CA GLY A 13 -8.70 -11.17 -2.50
C GLY A 13 -7.47 -11.91 -3.04
N PRO A 14 -7.68 -13.06 -3.71
CA PRO A 14 -6.58 -13.90 -4.19
C PRO A 14 -5.59 -13.18 -5.09
N LEU A 15 -6.04 -12.30 -5.99
CA LEU A 15 -5.11 -11.51 -6.80
C LEU A 15 -4.24 -10.62 -5.91
N GLY A 16 -4.86 -9.85 -5.01
CA GLY A 16 -4.12 -8.96 -4.11
C GLY A 16 -3.12 -9.71 -3.21
N ARG A 17 -3.47 -10.92 -2.77
CA ARG A 17 -2.56 -11.79 -2.01
C ARG A 17 -1.39 -12.29 -2.84
N SER A 18 -1.61 -12.63 -4.11
CA SER A 18 -0.53 -12.98 -5.03
C SER A 18 0.43 -11.80 -5.22
N LEU A 19 -0.09 -10.57 -5.35
CA LEU A 19 0.75 -9.37 -5.45
C LEU A 19 1.58 -9.13 -4.18
N LEU A 20 1.00 -9.35 -3.00
CA LEU A 20 1.75 -9.30 -1.74
C LEU A 20 2.86 -10.37 -1.70
N ALA A 21 2.57 -11.59 -2.17
CA ALA A 21 3.57 -12.65 -2.23
C ALA A 21 4.71 -12.33 -3.23
N GLU A 22 4.39 -11.78 -4.40
CA GLU A 22 5.37 -11.29 -5.38
C GLU A 22 6.25 -10.19 -4.80
N LEU A 23 5.64 -9.21 -4.12
CA LEU A 23 6.36 -8.14 -3.45
C LEU A 23 7.29 -8.70 -2.35
N ALA A 24 6.80 -9.63 -1.53
CA ALA A 24 7.60 -10.28 -0.51
C ALA A 24 8.82 -10.99 -1.10
N ALA A 25 8.62 -11.76 -2.18
CA ALA A 25 9.69 -12.47 -2.88
C ALA A 25 10.72 -11.50 -3.49
N GLY A 26 10.28 -10.35 -4.00
CA GLY A 26 11.17 -9.32 -4.54
C GLY A 26 11.98 -8.57 -3.47
N LEU A 27 11.42 -8.39 -2.27
CA LEU A 27 12.06 -7.67 -1.16
C LEU A 27 12.97 -8.54 -0.30
N ALA A 28 12.58 -9.79 -0.04
CA ALA A 28 13.27 -10.67 0.91
C ALA A 28 14.79 -10.81 0.70
N PRO A 29 15.33 -10.82 -0.54
CA PRO A 29 16.79 -10.91 -0.74
C PRO A 29 17.56 -9.64 -0.37
N ARG A 30 16.89 -8.51 -0.16
CA ARG A 30 17.52 -7.17 -0.06
C ARG A 30 17.26 -6.45 1.25
N THR A 31 16.31 -6.92 2.05
CA THR A 31 15.86 -6.24 3.26
C THR A 31 15.62 -7.23 4.40
N ASP A 32 15.63 -6.72 5.63
CA ASP A 32 15.33 -7.53 6.80
C ASP A 32 13.83 -7.89 6.86
N ALA A 33 13.52 -8.98 7.54
CA ALA A 33 12.15 -9.51 7.61
C ALA A 33 11.13 -8.53 8.23
N GLY A 34 11.59 -7.64 9.11
CA GLY A 34 10.78 -6.56 9.68
C GLY A 34 10.39 -5.51 8.64
N THR A 35 11.34 -5.13 7.78
CA THR A 35 11.09 -4.22 6.64
C THR A 35 10.14 -4.85 5.63
N VAL A 36 10.32 -6.15 5.30
CA VAL A 36 9.40 -6.88 4.41
C VAL A 36 7.98 -6.83 4.96
N LEU A 37 7.77 -7.22 6.21
CA LEU A 37 6.44 -7.24 6.83
C LEU A 37 5.79 -5.85 6.88
N ALA A 38 6.57 -4.81 7.19
CA ALA A 38 6.08 -3.43 7.21
C ALA A 38 5.71 -2.94 5.79
N ALA A 39 6.53 -3.25 4.79
CA ALA A 39 6.25 -2.90 3.39
C ALA A 39 5.00 -3.60 2.86
N LEU A 40 4.80 -4.88 3.19
CA LEU A 40 3.59 -5.62 2.79
C LEU A 40 2.32 -5.02 3.40
N ARG A 41 2.35 -4.63 4.68
CA ARG A 41 1.22 -3.97 5.34
C ARG A 41 0.91 -2.61 4.72
N GLU A 42 1.94 -1.83 4.40
CA GLU A 42 1.77 -0.53 3.76
C GLU A 42 1.26 -0.66 2.32
N PHE A 43 1.75 -1.66 1.57
CA PHE A 43 1.23 -2.01 0.25
C PHE A 43 -0.25 -2.41 0.32
N GLU A 44 -0.61 -3.31 1.24
CA GLU A 44 -1.99 -3.74 1.46
C GLU A 44 -2.91 -2.57 1.81
N ARG A 45 -2.48 -1.69 2.73
CA ARG A 45 -3.24 -0.51 3.16
C ARG A 45 -3.53 0.46 2.00
N ARG A 46 -2.60 0.60 1.05
CA ARG A 46 -2.76 1.45 -0.14
C ARG A 46 -3.44 0.73 -1.32
N THR A 47 -3.63 -0.58 -1.23
CA THR A 47 -4.25 -1.37 -2.30
C THR A 47 -5.76 -1.35 -2.19
N ARG A 48 -6.43 -0.96 -3.27
CA ARG A 48 -7.89 -1.10 -3.42
C ARG A 48 -8.19 -2.36 -4.24
N SER A 49 -9.01 -3.24 -3.69
CA SER A 49 -9.38 -4.51 -4.33
C SER A 49 -10.85 -4.50 -4.72
N PHE A 50 -11.13 -4.85 -5.96
CA PHE A 50 -12.44 -4.86 -6.57
C PHE A 50 -12.75 -6.21 -7.17
N VAL A 51 -14.04 -6.50 -7.28
CA VAL A 51 -14.59 -7.65 -7.98
C VAL A 51 -15.69 -7.19 -8.92
N VAL A 52 -15.60 -7.60 -10.19
CA VAL A 52 -16.56 -7.25 -11.24
C VAL A 52 -17.34 -8.50 -11.65
N VAL A 53 -18.66 -8.43 -11.54
CA VAL A 53 -19.58 -9.57 -11.74
C VAL A 53 -20.80 -9.13 -12.53
N ASP A 54 -21.42 -10.07 -13.27
CA ASP A 54 -22.70 -9.80 -13.95
C ASP A 54 -23.88 -9.81 -12.97
N SER A 55 -23.78 -10.58 -11.89
CA SER A 55 -24.81 -10.69 -10.85
C SER A 55 -24.17 -10.67 -9.47
N PRO A 56 -24.72 -9.89 -8.52
CA PRO A 56 -24.22 -9.86 -7.16
C PRO A 56 -24.73 -11.06 -6.34
N GLY A 57 -25.63 -11.88 -6.88
CA GLY A 57 -26.40 -12.90 -6.15
C GLY A 57 -25.58 -13.91 -5.34
N ARG A 58 -24.32 -14.15 -5.75
CA ARG A 58 -23.40 -15.08 -5.09
C ARG A 58 -22.21 -14.38 -4.46
N LEU A 59 -22.23 -13.05 -4.36
CA LEU A 59 -21.09 -12.30 -3.87
C LEU A 59 -21.00 -12.39 -2.34
N HIS A 60 -19.91 -12.97 -1.84
CA HIS A 60 -19.62 -13.07 -0.42
C HIS A 60 -19.05 -11.76 0.14
N ARG A 61 -18.28 -11.03 -0.67
CA ARG A 61 -17.53 -9.83 -0.26
C ARG A 61 -17.48 -8.79 -1.39
N PRO A 62 -17.81 -7.52 -1.14
CA PRO A 62 -18.69 -7.08 -0.06
C PRO A 62 -20.09 -7.69 -0.19
N ALA A 63 -20.84 -7.79 0.91
CA ALA A 63 -22.19 -8.33 0.88
C ALA A 63 -23.14 -7.37 0.15
N PRO A 64 -23.84 -7.81 -0.91
CA PRO A 64 -24.82 -6.99 -1.60
C PRO A 64 -26.06 -6.71 -0.75
N SER A 65 -26.75 -5.59 -1.01
CA SER A 65 -28.05 -5.29 -0.40
C SER A 65 -29.19 -6.02 -1.12
N LEU A 66 -30.33 -6.22 -0.43
CA LEU A 66 -31.50 -6.90 -0.99
C LEU A 66 -31.97 -6.25 -2.31
N TRP A 67 -31.93 -4.92 -2.39
CA TRP A 67 -32.26 -4.19 -3.61
C TRP A 67 -31.31 -4.50 -4.77
N GLN A 68 -30.02 -4.71 -4.51
CA GLN A 68 -29.04 -5.06 -5.54
C GLN A 68 -29.28 -6.45 -6.12
N HIS A 69 -29.81 -7.38 -5.32
CA HIS A 69 -30.26 -8.68 -5.84
C HIS A 69 -31.40 -8.53 -6.84
N MET A 70 -32.37 -7.65 -6.55
CA MET A 70 -33.48 -7.39 -7.47
C MET A 70 -33.00 -6.75 -8.78
N TRP A 71 -32.05 -5.80 -8.70
CA TRP A 71 -31.49 -5.13 -9.87
C TRP A 71 -30.61 -6.05 -10.72
N GLY A 72 -30.06 -7.12 -10.13
CA GLY A 72 -29.28 -8.14 -10.85
C GLY A 72 -30.08 -8.95 -11.88
N LEU A 73 -31.41 -8.74 -11.97
CA LEU A 73 -32.27 -9.33 -12.99
C LEU A 73 -32.40 -8.44 -14.24
N LEU A 74 -31.94 -7.19 -14.19
CA LEU A 74 -32.03 -6.27 -15.32
C LEU A 74 -30.91 -6.54 -16.34
N PRO A 75 -31.24 -6.77 -17.62
CA PRO A 75 -30.24 -7.00 -18.64
C PRO A 75 -29.36 -5.76 -18.84
N GLY A 76 -28.08 -5.99 -19.14
CA GLY A 76 -27.13 -4.92 -19.45
C GLY A 76 -26.60 -4.15 -18.23
N THR A 77 -26.72 -4.73 -17.03
CA THR A 77 -26.07 -4.22 -15.83
C THR A 77 -24.94 -5.17 -15.43
N CYS A 78 -23.85 -4.60 -14.90
CA CYS A 78 -22.84 -5.34 -14.17
C CYS A 78 -22.64 -4.69 -12.81
N PHE A 79 -21.90 -5.33 -11.92
CA PHE A 79 -21.71 -4.89 -10.55
C PHE A 79 -20.23 -4.89 -10.21
N VAL A 80 -19.79 -3.81 -9.57
CA VAL A 80 -18.44 -3.64 -9.05
C VAL A 80 -18.54 -3.62 -7.53
N GLY A 81 -18.00 -4.64 -6.88
CA GLY A 81 -17.82 -4.67 -5.44
C GLY A 81 -16.42 -4.20 -5.07
N GLU A 82 -16.31 -3.26 -4.14
CA GLU A 82 -15.02 -2.88 -3.54
C GLU A 82 -14.90 -3.52 -2.15
N LEU A 83 -13.74 -4.11 -1.87
CA LEU A 83 -13.45 -4.72 -0.56
C LEU A 83 -13.58 -3.70 0.57
N GLY A 84 -14.34 -4.03 1.61
CA GLY A 84 -14.59 -3.15 2.76
C GLY A 84 -15.58 -2.01 2.49
N SER A 85 -16.18 -1.97 1.29
CA SER A 85 -17.10 -0.92 0.85
C SER A 85 -18.40 -1.56 0.31
N ARG A 86 -19.12 -0.85 -0.56
CA ARG A 86 -20.41 -1.27 -1.13
C ARG A 86 -20.26 -1.86 -2.53
N VAL A 87 -21.19 -2.74 -2.90
CA VAL A 87 -21.42 -3.11 -4.30
C VAL A 87 -22.04 -1.93 -5.03
N THR A 88 -21.62 -1.68 -6.26
CA THR A 88 -22.10 -0.60 -7.12
C THR A 88 -22.58 -1.18 -8.45
N ALA A 89 -23.81 -0.87 -8.85
CA ALA A 89 -24.30 -1.23 -10.19
C ALA A 89 -23.68 -0.29 -11.23
N VAL A 90 -23.20 -0.87 -12.32
CA VAL A 90 -22.55 -0.20 -13.45
C VAL A 90 -23.34 -0.55 -14.70
N GLY A 91 -24.07 0.44 -15.21
CA GLY A 91 -24.82 0.36 -16.46
C GLY A 91 -24.21 1.25 -17.53
N ARG A 92 -25.04 1.71 -18.48
CA ARG A 92 -24.60 2.59 -19.59
C ARG A 92 -23.95 3.90 -19.16
N GLY A 93 -24.31 4.43 -17.99
CA GLY A 93 -23.72 5.65 -17.43
C GLY A 93 -22.29 5.48 -16.89
N GLY A 94 -21.81 4.23 -16.82
CA GLY A 94 -20.47 3.90 -16.34
C GLY A 94 -20.31 3.94 -14.82
N LEU A 95 -19.06 3.99 -14.37
CA LEU A 95 -18.71 4.10 -12.95
C LEU A 95 -19.21 5.43 -12.36
N PRO A 96 -19.79 5.43 -11.15
CA PRO A 96 -20.15 6.67 -10.47
C PRO A 96 -18.95 7.60 -10.27
N GLN A 97 -19.16 8.91 -10.38
CA GLN A 97 -18.08 9.91 -10.28
C GLN A 97 -17.25 9.75 -9.00
N ALA A 98 -17.89 9.57 -7.85
CA ALA A 98 -17.19 9.39 -6.58
C ALA A 98 -16.25 8.17 -6.56
N MET A 99 -16.58 7.10 -7.30
CA MET A 99 -15.68 5.95 -7.45
C MET A 99 -14.49 6.30 -8.34
N ARG A 100 -14.73 7.03 -9.44
CA ARG A 100 -13.66 7.51 -10.35
C ARG A 100 -12.69 8.43 -9.64
N ASP A 101 -13.20 9.42 -8.89
CA ASP A 101 -12.38 10.38 -8.16
C ASP A 101 -11.51 9.68 -7.11
N GLY A 102 -12.05 8.70 -6.39
CA GLY A 102 -11.27 7.93 -5.43
C GLY A 102 -10.23 6.99 -6.06
N LEU A 103 -10.38 6.65 -7.35
CA LEU A 103 -9.44 5.81 -8.09
C LEU A 103 -8.26 6.61 -8.67
N ALA A 104 -8.45 7.91 -8.88
CA ALA A 104 -7.49 8.76 -9.55
C ALA A 104 -6.17 8.86 -8.76
N ASP A 105 -5.19 8.05 -9.15
CA ASP A 105 -3.85 8.06 -8.61
C ASP A 105 -2.83 7.78 -9.74
N PRO A 106 -2.13 8.81 -10.25
CA PRO A 106 -1.16 8.65 -11.33
C PRO A 106 0.11 7.91 -10.90
N ALA A 107 0.26 7.57 -9.61
CA ALA A 107 1.33 6.71 -9.10
C ALA A 107 0.88 5.26 -8.90
N SER A 108 -0.31 4.89 -9.37
CA SER A 108 -0.84 3.53 -9.24
C SER A 108 -0.46 2.59 -10.39
N SER A 109 -0.51 1.29 -10.11
CA SER A 109 -0.61 0.20 -11.08
C SER A 109 -1.94 -0.51 -10.93
N VAL A 110 -2.49 -1.00 -12.05
CA VAL A 110 -3.75 -1.77 -12.05
C VAL A 110 -3.49 -3.21 -12.48
N HIS A 111 -3.78 -4.15 -11.60
CA HIS A 111 -3.66 -5.57 -11.86
C HIS A 111 -5.06 -6.16 -11.96
N TYR A 112 -5.34 -6.99 -12.96
CA TYR A 112 -6.66 -7.63 -13.08
C TYR A 112 -6.55 -9.04 -13.63
N THR A 113 -7.47 -9.93 -13.25
CA THR A 113 -7.55 -11.27 -13.82
C THR A 113 -8.12 -11.23 -15.23
N ASP A 114 -7.74 -12.19 -16.06
CA ASP A 114 -8.19 -12.30 -17.44
C ASP A 114 -9.72 -12.26 -17.52
N THR A 115 -10.19 -11.48 -18.47
CA THR A 115 -11.60 -11.32 -18.76
C THR A 115 -12.15 -12.48 -19.57
N GLY A 116 -11.34 -13.22 -20.34
CA GLY A 116 -11.80 -14.37 -21.13
C GLY A 116 -13.14 -14.13 -21.86
N ASP A 117 -14.03 -15.11 -21.81
CA ASP A 117 -15.42 -15.04 -22.28
C ASP A 117 -16.36 -14.40 -21.22
N VAL A 118 -16.03 -13.18 -20.79
CA VAL A 118 -16.94 -12.34 -20.00
C VAL A 118 -17.87 -11.51 -20.89
N SER A 119 -18.97 -11.07 -20.31
CA SER A 119 -19.86 -10.10 -20.93
C SER A 119 -19.12 -8.80 -21.31
N SER A 120 -19.55 -8.15 -22.38
CA SER A 120 -19.03 -6.83 -22.78
C SER A 120 -19.19 -5.78 -21.67
N HIS A 121 -20.20 -5.91 -20.82
CA HIS A 121 -20.44 -5.03 -19.67
C HIS A 121 -19.34 -5.16 -18.61
N ARG A 122 -18.94 -6.40 -18.26
CA ARG A 122 -17.81 -6.63 -17.33
C ARG A 122 -16.51 -6.09 -17.89
N ARG A 123 -16.22 -6.36 -19.18
CA ARG A 123 -15.02 -5.83 -19.84
C ARG A 123 -15.01 -4.31 -19.79
N SER A 124 -16.12 -3.67 -20.15
CA SER A 124 -16.26 -2.22 -20.10
C SER A 124 -16.09 -1.66 -18.68
N ALA A 125 -16.61 -2.33 -17.64
CA ALA A 125 -16.41 -1.89 -16.27
C ALA A 125 -14.94 -1.97 -15.83
N VAL A 126 -14.22 -3.01 -16.20
CA VAL A 126 -12.77 -3.13 -15.95
C VAL A 126 -12.00 -2.04 -16.67
N GLU A 127 -12.28 -1.82 -17.96
CA GLU A 127 -11.68 -0.75 -18.75
C GLU A 127 -11.93 0.63 -18.14
N GLN A 128 -13.13 0.87 -17.60
CA GLN A 128 -13.45 2.11 -16.90
C GLN A 128 -12.68 2.26 -15.57
N ILE A 129 -12.46 1.17 -14.82
CA ILE A 129 -11.62 1.20 -13.61
C ILE A 129 -10.19 1.57 -14.00
N VAL A 130 -9.63 0.91 -15.03
CA VAL A 130 -8.28 1.20 -15.54
C VAL A 130 -8.19 2.65 -16.01
N ALA A 131 -9.15 3.13 -16.80
CA ALA A 131 -9.16 4.51 -17.29
C ALA A 131 -9.28 5.53 -16.15
N SER A 132 -10.10 5.24 -15.13
CA SER A 132 -10.29 6.14 -13.99
C SER A 132 -9.07 6.19 -13.06
N ALA A 133 -8.35 5.08 -12.92
CA ALA A 133 -7.11 5.04 -12.15
C ALA A 133 -5.95 5.74 -12.85
N ALA A 134 -6.00 5.85 -14.19
CA ALA A 134 -4.94 6.39 -15.03
C ALA A 134 -3.53 5.84 -14.67
N PRO A 135 -3.36 4.51 -14.58
CA PRO A 135 -2.18 3.93 -13.96
C PRO A 135 -0.95 4.06 -14.85
N ARG A 136 0.24 4.08 -14.22
CA ARG A 136 1.53 3.98 -14.92
C ARG A 136 1.69 2.66 -15.64
N ARG A 137 1.07 1.61 -15.11
CA ARG A 137 1.15 0.25 -15.61
C ARG A 137 -0.15 -0.48 -15.34
N HIS A 138 -0.62 -1.26 -16.31
CA HIS A 138 -1.63 -2.27 -16.06
C HIS A 138 -1.12 -3.66 -16.44
N VAL A 139 -1.50 -4.67 -15.67
CA VAL A 139 -1.05 -6.06 -15.84
C VAL A 139 -2.25 -6.99 -15.77
N MET A 140 -2.40 -7.81 -16.80
CA MET A 140 -3.39 -8.87 -16.81
C MET A 140 -2.78 -10.17 -16.27
N HIS A 141 -3.52 -10.84 -15.40
CA HIS A 141 -3.19 -12.11 -14.78
C HIS A 141 -4.08 -13.22 -15.33
N PRO A 142 -3.73 -14.51 -15.21
CA PRO A 142 -4.66 -15.58 -15.53
C PRO A 142 -6.00 -15.45 -14.79
N ALA A 143 -7.07 -15.99 -15.38
CA ALA A 143 -8.40 -15.97 -14.78
C ALA A 143 -8.38 -16.58 -13.36
N GLY A 144 -9.19 -15.99 -12.46
CA GLY A 144 -9.32 -16.50 -11.10
C GLY A 144 -9.81 -17.96 -11.10
N GLY A 145 -9.08 -18.83 -10.39
CA GLY A 145 -9.47 -20.22 -10.20
C GLY A 145 -10.42 -20.42 -9.00
N GLU A 146 -10.40 -21.63 -8.44
CA GLU A 146 -11.22 -22.01 -7.28
C GLU A 146 -11.00 -21.08 -6.07
N ALA A 147 -9.78 -20.60 -5.84
CA ALA A 147 -9.49 -19.65 -4.78
C ALA A 147 -10.29 -18.34 -4.90
N ALA A 148 -10.46 -17.82 -6.13
CA ALA A 148 -11.27 -16.63 -6.39
C ALA A 148 -12.75 -16.91 -6.11
N ALA A 149 -13.26 -18.05 -6.57
CA ALA A 149 -14.63 -18.47 -6.30
C ALA A 149 -14.91 -18.66 -4.80
N ALA A 150 -14.00 -19.28 -4.06
CA ALA A 150 -14.14 -19.46 -2.61
C ALA A 150 -14.13 -18.11 -1.85
N TRP A 151 -13.33 -17.16 -2.33
CA TRP A 151 -13.19 -15.86 -1.69
C TRP A 151 -14.33 -14.90 -2.00
N TRP A 152 -14.57 -14.66 -3.28
CA TRP A 152 -15.57 -13.71 -3.78
C TRP A 152 -16.96 -14.31 -3.87
N GLY A 153 -17.06 -15.62 -4.12
CA GLY A 153 -18.30 -16.38 -4.26
C GLY A 153 -18.61 -16.79 -5.72
N PRO A 154 -18.68 -15.85 -6.68
CA PRO A 154 -18.92 -16.21 -8.08
C PRO A 154 -17.70 -16.90 -8.73
N ALA A 155 -17.94 -18.02 -9.40
CA ALA A 155 -16.89 -18.71 -10.17
C ALA A 155 -16.39 -17.93 -11.40
N ARG A 156 -17.19 -16.98 -11.88
CA ARG A 156 -16.87 -16.13 -13.03
C ARG A 156 -16.88 -14.66 -12.61
N SER A 157 -15.86 -14.25 -11.88
CA SER A 157 -15.61 -12.86 -11.52
C SER A 157 -14.31 -12.36 -12.13
N VAL A 158 -14.22 -11.06 -12.40
CA VAL A 158 -12.93 -10.41 -12.66
C VAL A 158 -12.49 -9.71 -11.39
N GLU A 159 -11.35 -10.10 -10.83
CA GLU A 159 -10.74 -9.37 -9.72
C GLU A 159 -9.84 -8.28 -10.28
N VAL A 160 -9.89 -7.09 -9.67
CA VAL A 160 -9.06 -5.94 -10.03
C VAL A 160 -8.41 -5.40 -8.76
N CYS A 161 -7.12 -5.13 -8.78
CA CYS A 161 -6.38 -4.51 -7.71
C CYS A 161 -5.70 -3.24 -8.23
N VAL A 162 -5.96 -2.11 -7.57
CA VAL A 162 -5.30 -0.84 -7.80
C VAL A 162 -4.33 -0.63 -6.65
N CYS A 163 -3.04 -0.69 -6.93
CA CYS A 163 -1.98 -0.70 -5.92
C CYS A 163 -0.88 0.31 -6.28
N PRO A 164 0.02 0.68 -5.34
CA PRO A 164 1.13 1.56 -5.66
C PRO A 164 2.06 0.95 -6.73
N ALA A 165 2.47 1.74 -7.72
CA ALA A 165 3.39 1.29 -8.77
C ALA A 165 4.87 1.29 -8.33
N ASP A 166 5.23 2.16 -7.38
CA ASP A 166 6.61 2.34 -6.93
C ASP A 166 6.83 1.73 -5.55
N VAL A 167 7.55 0.60 -5.52
CA VAL A 167 7.94 -0.08 -4.29
C VAL A 167 8.95 0.74 -3.47
N GLY A 168 9.77 1.57 -4.12
CA GLY A 168 10.72 2.46 -3.47
C GLY A 168 10.04 3.47 -2.56
N GLU A 169 8.90 4.04 -2.99
CA GLU A 169 8.08 4.94 -2.17
C GLU A 169 7.52 4.24 -0.92
N ILE A 170 7.15 2.96 -1.04
CA ILE A 170 6.69 2.14 0.09
C ILE A 170 7.83 1.92 1.08
N ILE A 171 9.01 1.52 0.59
CA ILE A 171 10.20 1.31 1.43
C ILE A 171 10.60 2.61 2.13
N ALA A 172 10.60 3.74 1.42
CA ALA A 172 10.91 5.05 2.02
C ALA A 172 9.91 5.43 3.12
N ALA A 173 8.61 5.22 2.88
CA ALA A 173 7.57 5.44 3.88
C ALA A 173 7.78 4.55 5.11
N VAL A 174 8.09 3.27 4.93
CA VAL A 174 8.42 2.34 6.03
C VAL A 174 9.62 2.84 6.82
N HIS A 175 10.74 3.19 6.17
CA HIS A 175 11.94 3.63 6.85
C HIS A 175 11.71 4.91 7.67
N SER A 176 11.01 5.90 7.10
CA SER A 176 10.72 7.16 7.79
C SER A 176 9.90 6.99 9.09
N GLY A 177 9.11 5.93 9.20
CA GLY A 177 8.26 5.64 10.37
C GLY A 177 8.79 4.54 11.28
N SER A 178 9.95 3.96 10.98
CA SER A 178 10.48 2.77 11.64
C SER A 178 11.62 3.06 12.60
N VAL A 179 11.82 2.15 13.55
CA VAL A 179 12.98 2.07 14.44
C VAL A 179 13.52 0.66 14.44
N VAL A 180 14.76 0.47 14.88
CA VAL A 180 15.33 -0.86 15.07
C VAL A 180 14.87 -1.43 16.42
N CYS A 181 14.31 -2.63 16.44
CA CYS A 181 13.95 -3.29 17.69
C CYS A 181 15.22 -3.62 18.47
N SER A 182 15.32 -3.14 19.72
CA SER A 182 16.48 -3.39 20.59
C SER A 182 16.66 -4.86 20.98
N TRP A 183 15.63 -5.69 20.84
CA TRP A 183 15.67 -7.11 21.20
C TRP A 183 16.09 -8.00 20.03
N CYS A 184 15.41 -7.92 18.87
CA CYS A 184 15.74 -8.77 17.71
C CYS A 184 16.57 -8.08 16.62
N GLY A 185 16.83 -6.78 16.72
CA GLY A 185 17.59 -6.03 15.71
C GLY A 185 16.87 -5.79 14.38
N LEU A 186 15.62 -6.23 14.24
CA LEU A 186 14.82 -6.06 13.00
C LEU A 186 14.08 -4.74 12.99
N THR A 187 13.75 -4.29 11.78
CA THR A 187 12.96 -3.07 11.56
C THR A 187 11.57 -3.23 12.16
N ALA A 188 11.15 -2.24 12.93
CA ALA A 188 9.90 -2.27 13.68
C ALA A 188 9.22 -0.89 13.66
N GLY A 189 7.88 -0.88 13.74
CA GLY A 189 7.10 0.35 13.77
C GLY A 189 6.00 0.27 14.84
N GLY A 190 5.56 1.43 15.35
CA GLY A 190 4.47 1.50 16.32
C GLY A 190 4.91 1.41 17.79
N GLY A 191 4.13 0.68 18.59
CA GLY A 191 4.37 0.49 20.04
C GLY A 191 4.98 -0.87 20.41
N SER A 192 5.01 -1.83 19.48
CA SER A 192 5.55 -3.18 19.68
C SER A 192 6.13 -3.73 18.37
N CYS A 193 7.18 -4.56 18.45
CA CYS A 193 7.80 -5.19 17.30
C CYS A 193 6.86 -6.25 16.70
N ALA A 194 6.56 -6.12 15.41
CA ALA A 194 5.68 -7.04 14.70
C ALA A 194 6.30 -8.44 14.47
N VAL A 195 7.60 -8.60 14.72
CA VAL A 195 8.33 -9.87 14.55
C VAL A 195 8.44 -10.62 15.88
N CYS A 196 8.98 -9.99 16.92
CA CYS A 196 9.23 -10.66 18.20
C CYS A 196 8.23 -10.31 19.32
N GLY A 197 7.31 -9.36 19.09
CA GLY A 197 6.33 -8.91 20.08
C GLY A 197 6.87 -7.99 21.17
N SER A 198 8.19 -7.75 21.24
CA SER A 198 8.78 -6.87 22.27
C SER A 198 8.26 -5.44 22.16
N ALA A 199 7.99 -4.80 23.30
CA ALA A 199 7.58 -3.39 23.32
C ALA A 199 8.67 -2.50 22.74
N ILE A 200 8.28 -1.53 21.91
CA ILE A 200 9.19 -0.54 21.35
C ILE A 200 9.14 0.68 22.27
N SER A 201 10.14 0.81 23.13
CA SER A 201 10.38 2.06 23.83
C SER A 201 10.85 3.08 22.80
N ARG A 202 9.94 3.93 22.32
CA ARG A 202 10.37 5.19 21.71
C ARG A 202 10.98 5.98 22.85
N HIS A 203 12.30 5.92 23.00
CA HIS A 203 12.98 7.02 23.66
C HIS A 203 12.66 8.22 22.79
N SER A 204 11.65 8.99 23.21
CA SER A 204 11.43 10.36 22.73
C SER A 204 12.81 10.95 22.61
N ALA A 205 13.19 11.34 21.40
CA ALA A 205 14.35 12.19 21.21
C ALA A 205 14.19 13.31 22.24
N ALA A 206 14.97 13.20 23.32
CA ALA A 206 14.97 14.19 24.35
C ALA A 206 15.22 15.51 23.61
N GLY A 207 14.38 16.50 23.90
CA GLY A 207 14.57 17.85 23.37
C GLY A 207 16.03 18.28 23.51
N PRO A 208 16.49 19.22 22.67
CA PRO A 208 17.89 19.59 22.57
C PRO A 208 18.50 19.66 23.97
N VAL A 209 19.55 18.87 24.20
CA VAL A 209 20.33 18.92 25.43
C VAL A 209 20.68 20.38 25.62
N ARG A 210 20.01 21.02 26.60
CA ARG A 210 20.32 22.39 26.99
C ARG A 210 21.69 22.29 27.65
N ILE A 211 22.74 22.48 26.85
CA ILE A 211 24.08 22.68 27.37
C ILE A 211 23.99 24.00 28.13
N GLU A 212 23.82 23.93 29.45
CA GLU A 212 24.03 25.09 30.29
C GLU A 212 25.48 25.53 30.08
N PRO A 213 25.73 26.77 29.61
CA PRO A 213 27.08 27.27 29.52
C PRO A 213 27.64 27.38 30.93
N THR A 214 28.63 26.55 31.25
CA THR A 214 29.46 26.69 32.44
C THR A 214 30.10 28.07 32.41
N SER A 215 29.53 28.98 33.18
CA SER A 215 30.08 30.29 33.53
C SER A 215 31.49 30.09 34.09
N THR A 216 32.49 30.28 33.25
CA THR A 216 33.88 30.42 33.68
C THR A 216 34.20 31.91 33.63
N ALA A 217 34.27 32.50 34.82
CA ALA A 217 34.63 33.88 35.03
C ALA A 217 36.06 34.19 34.56
N ALA A 218 36.16 35.29 33.80
CA ALA A 218 37.18 36.34 33.85
C ALA A 218 38.64 36.01 34.25
N ARG A 219 39.56 36.31 33.33
CA ARG A 219 40.77 37.15 33.53
C ARG A 219 41.35 37.51 32.15
N SER A 220 41.21 38.77 31.75
CA SER A 220 42.22 39.83 31.86
C SER A 220 43.32 39.78 30.79
N SER A 221 43.11 40.62 29.78
CA SER A 221 44.04 41.59 29.19
C SER A 221 45.53 41.24 29.07
N SER A 222 46.03 41.20 27.84
CA SER A 222 47.21 42.01 27.50
C SER A 222 47.20 42.39 26.03
N SER A 223 47.19 43.70 25.82
CA SER A 223 47.59 44.43 24.63
C SER A 223 48.96 44.00 24.12
N ILE A 224 49.21 44.15 22.81
CA ILE A 224 50.46 44.63 22.18
C ILE A 224 50.23 44.77 20.66
N PRO A 225 50.95 45.69 19.98
CA PRO A 225 50.37 46.61 19.03
C PRO A 225 50.64 46.28 17.55
N HIS A 226 49.91 47.03 16.73
CA HIS A 226 50.22 47.50 15.38
C HIS A 226 51.73 47.53 15.07
N MET A 227 52.12 46.86 13.98
CA MET A 227 53.28 47.25 13.17
C MET A 227 52.92 47.12 11.69
N THR A 228 52.86 48.26 11.04
CA THR A 228 52.78 48.49 9.59
C THR A 228 54.16 48.34 8.96
N SER A 229 54.23 47.76 7.75
CA SER A 229 55.31 47.92 6.76
C SER A 229 54.76 47.31 5.45
N GLU A 230 54.31 48.11 4.49
CA GLU A 230 55.05 48.87 3.46
C GLU A 230 55.75 47.99 2.40
N GLY A 231 55.31 48.17 1.12
CA GLY A 231 56.09 48.06 -0.14
C GLY A 231 56.36 46.65 -0.68
N LEU A 232 55.75 46.14 -1.77
CA LEU A 232 55.97 46.40 -3.23
C LEU A 232 57.46 46.40 -3.68
N PRO A 233 57.82 46.12 -4.95
CA PRO A 233 57.20 45.35 -6.08
C PRO A 233 58.21 44.24 -6.52
N ALA A 234 58.17 43.50 -7.64
CA ALA A 234 57.50 43.50 -8.95
C ALA A 234 57.39 42.04 -9.45
#